data_AF-A0A7S2JC72-F1
#
_entry.id   AF-A0A7S2JC72-F1
#
_cell.length_a   1.000
_cell.length_b   1.000
_cell.length_c   1.000
_cell.angle_alpha   90.00
_cell.angle_beta   90.00
_cell.angle_gamma   90.00
#
_symmetry.space_group_name_H-M   'P 1'
#
loop_
_entity.id
_entity.type
_entity.pdbx_description
1 polymer ?
#
loop_
_entity_poly.entity_id
_entity_poly.type
_entity_poly.pdbx_seq_one_letter_code
_entity_poly.pdbx_strand_id
1 'polypeptide(L)'
;VVACSYHASPAPLPGALNDAWNMLSLLRHTLQCREDQVRFLVDGSACFRPGALQPTRDGILEGLRWLVTGAQPGDELFVYFSGYSAQRSAGAAQARGDCLVP
;
A
#
# COMPACT_ATOMS: atom_id res chain seq x y z
N VAL A 1 2.22 -0.89 4.43
CA VAL A 1 0.74 -0.85 4.40
C VAL A 1 0.32 0.27 3.47
N VAL A 2 -0.50 -0.04 2.47
CA VAL A 2 -0.93 0.89 1.43
C VAL A 2 -2.45 0.88 1.37
N ALA A 3 -3.10 2.05 1.38
CA ALA A 3 -4.50 2.18 1.03
C ALA A 3 -4.71 3.25 -0.03
N CYS A 4 -5.58 2.93 -0.98
CA CYS A 4 -6.08 3.86 -1.98
C CYS A 4 -7.60 3.96 -1.78
N SER A 5 -8.08 5.08 -1.24
CA SER A 5 -9.51 5.33 -1.00
C SER A 5 -10.17 6.14 -2.11
N TYR A 6 -9.40 6.68 -3.06
CA TYR A 6 -9.87 7.38 -4.25
C TYR A 6 -10.85 8.51 -3.92
N HIS A 7 -10.56 9.30 -2.87
CA HIS A 7 -11.49 10.31 -2.34
C HIS A 7 -11.98 11.34 -3.37
N ALA A 8 -11.18 11.64 -4.39
CA ALA A 8 -11.53 12.57 -5.47
C ALA A 8 -12.13 11.88 -6.71
N SER A 9 -12.23 10.55 -6.71
CA SER A 9 -12.78 9.75 -7.82
C SER A 9 -14.31 9.68 -7.75
N PRO A 10 -15.01 9.47 -8.88
CA PRO A 10 -16.45 9.17 -8.88
C PRO A 10 -16.84 7.88 -8.15
N ALA A 11 -15.87 7.00 -7.85
CA ALA A 11 -16.07 5.77 -7.10
C ALA A 11 -15.11 5.71 -5.90
N PRO A 12 -15.42 6.39 -4.79
CA PRO A 12 -14.60 6.35 -3.58
C PRO A 12 -14.75 5.02 -2.84
N LEU A 13 -13.67 4.60 -2.17
CA LEU A 13 -13.60 3.39 -1.36
C LEU A 13 -13.10 3.71 0.06
N PRO A 14 -13.95 4.32 0.92
CA PRO A 14 -13.55 4.76 2.26
C PRO A 14 -13.16 3.59 3.18
N GLY A 15 -13.64 2.37 2.91
CA GLY A 15 -13.28 1.17 3.66
C GLY A 15 -11.78 0.85 3.59
N ALA A 16 -11.12 1.18 2.49
CA ALA A 16 -9.69 0.87 2.31
C ALA A 16 -8.81 1.56 3.36
N LEU A 17 -9.12 2.81 3.70
CA LEU A 17 -8.43 3.55 4.76
C LEU A 17 -8.65 2.89 6.13
N ASN A 18 -9.88 2.46 6.42
CA ASN A 18 -10.19 1.76 7.67
C ASN A 18 -9.41 0.44 7.79
N ASP A 19 -9.34 -0.34 6.71
CA ASP A 19 -8.56 -1.57 6.69
C ASP A 19 -7.07 -1.33 6.94
N ALA A 20 -6.51 -0.29 6.33
CA ALA A 20 -5.13 0.10 6.57
C ALA A 20 -4.87 0.52 8.02
N TRP A 21 -5.79 1.26 8.65
CA TRP A 21 -5.67 1.59 10.08
C TRP A 21 -5.72 0.35 10.98
N ASN A 22 -6.58 -0.61 10.68
CA ASN A 22 -6.64 -1.88 11.40
C ASN A 22 -5.33 -2.68 11.25
N MET A 23 -4.76 -2.72 10.03
CA MET A 23 -3.46 -3.37 9.80
C MET A 23 -2.30 -2.65 10.46
N LEU A 24 -2.31 -1.32 10.46
CA LEU A 24 -1.33 -0.56 11.22
C LEU A 24 -1.45 -0.89 12.71
N SER A 25 -2.66 -0.84 13.27
CA SER A 25 -2.93 -1.18 14.68
C SER A 25 -2.42 -2.58 15.04
N LEU A 26 -2.70 -3.59 14.21
CA LEU A 26 -2.20 -4.95 14.37
C LEU A 26 -0.66 -4.99 14.41
N LEU A 27 0.00 -4.36 13.43
CA LEU A 27 1.46 -4.31 13.34
C LEU A 27 2.09 -3.60 14.55
N ARG A 28 1.49 -2.50 15.01
CA ARG A 28 1.99 -1.69 16.13
C ARG A 28 1.79 -2.37 17.47
N HIS A 29 0.57 -2.83 17.74
CA HIS A 29 0.12 -3.16 19.09
C HIS A 29 0.09 -4.67 19.36
N THR A 30 -0.05 -5.50 18.33
CA THR A 30 -0.06 -6.96 18.50
C THR A 30 1.29 -7.55 18.11
N LEU A 31 1.81 -7.18 16.94
CA LEU A 31 3.08 -7.70 16.43
C LEU A 31 4.29 -6.88 16.92
N GLN A 32 4.06 -5.79 17.66
CA GLN A 32 5.09 -4.99 18.31
C GLN A 32 6.20 -4.51 17.35
N CYS A 33 5.87 -4.34 16.07
CA CYS A 33 6.80 -3.73 15.12
C CYS A 33 7.08 -2.29 15.58
N ARG A 34 8.25 -1.72 15.26
CA ARG A 34 8.60 -0.32 15.60
C ARG A 34 8.27 0.67 14.47
N GLU A 35 8.06 1.94 14.79
CA GLU A 35 7.39 2.88 13.87
C GLU A 35 8.23 3.14 12.62
N ASP A 36 9.54 3.14 12.79
CA ASP A 36 10.56 3.19 11.74
C ASP A 36 10.52 1.98 10.79
N GLN A 37 9.99 0.84 11.25
CA GLN A 37 9.88 -0.41 10.49
C GLN A 37 8.59 -0.52 9.67
N VAL A 38 7.70 0.48 9.70
CA VAL A 38 6.46 0.46 8.89
C VAL A 38 6.35 1.71 8.04
N ARG A 39 6.22 1.51 6.73
CA ARG A 39 5.76 2.54 5.80
C ARG A 39 4.24 2.43 5.64
N PHE A 40 3.57 3.56 5.87
CA PHE A 40 2.11 3.70 5.80
C PHE A 40 1.77 4.74 4.73
N LEU A 41 1.20 4.29 3.62
CA LEU A 41 0.88 5.12 2.45
C LEU A 41 -0.65 5.16 2.31
N VAL A 42 -1.23 6.35 2.43
CA VAL A 42 -2.67 6.58 2.29
C VAL A 42 -2.91 7.87 1.54
N ASP A 43 -3.97 7.91 0.73
CA ASP A 43 -4.30 9.07 -0.09
C ASP A 43 -5.06 10.14 0.71
N GLY A 44 -5.02 11.37 0.17
CA GLY A 44 -5.78 12.50 0.69
C GLY A 44 -5.28 13.06 2.02
N SER A 45 -6.13 13.85 2.67
CA SER A 45 -5.83 14.52 3.95
C SER A 45 -5.77 13.57 5.15
N ALA A 46 -6.06 12.29 4.97
CA ALA A 46 -5.92 11.26 5.99
C ALA A 46 -4.45 10.94 6.32
N CYS A 47 -3.52 11.46 5.53
CA CYS A 47 -2.09 11.40 5.82
C CYS A 47 -1.72 12.34 6.97
N PHE A 48 -1.65 11.80 8.20
CA PHE A 48 -1.29 12.54 9.41
C PHE A 48 0.19 12.98 9.49
N ARG A 49 1.03 12.58 8.52
CA ARG A 49 2.45 12.94 8.48
C ARG A 49 2.77 13.85 7.29
N PRO A 50 3.18 15.11 7.55
CA PRO A 50 3.72 15.98 6.51
C PRO A 50 4.89 15.28 5.80
N GLY A 51 4.84 15.21 4.46
CA GLY A 51 5.88 14.55 3.67
C GLY A 51 5.83 13.02 3.63
N ALA A 52 4.75 12.39 4.12
CA ALA A 52 4.61 10.94 3.91
C ALA A 52 4.39 10.62 2.43
N LEU A 53 4.91 9.45 2.04
CA LEU A 53 4.69 8.91 0.71
C LEU A 53 3.18 8.72 0.45
N GLN A 54 2.73 9.24 -0.68
CA GLN A 54 1.39 9.01 -1.20
C GLN A 54 1.32 7.65 -1.90
N PRO A 55 0.16 6.97 -1.92
CA PRO A 55 -0.02 5.66 -2.54
C PRO A 55 -0.07 5.72 -4.08
N THR A 56 0.64 6.67 -4.68
CA THR A 56 0.86 6.74 -6.14
C THR A 56 1.69 5.55 -6.61
N ARG A 57 1.71 5.29 -7.93
CA ARG A 57 2.54 4.23 -8.53
C ARG A 57 3.99 4.30 -8.05
N ASP A 58 4.60 5.49 -8.13
CA ASP A 58 6.00 5.65 -7.78
C ASP A 58 6.21 5.52 -6.27
N GLY A 59 5.26 5.99 -5.47
CA GLY A 59 5.34 5.84 -4.02
C GLY A 59 5.21 4.39 -3.55
N ILE A 60 4.32 3.61 -4.16
CA ILE A 60 4.21 2.16 -3.90
C ILE A 60 5.50 1.45 -4.31
N LEU A 61 6.06 1.75 -5.50
CA LEU A 61 7.31 1.16 -5.95
C LEU A 61 8.49 1.52 -5.05
N GLU A 62 8.57 2.76 -4.59
CA GLU A 62 9.58 3.19 -3.61
C GLU A 62 9.41 2.47 -2.28
N GLY A 63 8.17 2.35 -1.77
CA GLY A 63 7.87 1.61 -0.56
C GLY A 63 8.26 0.12 -0.65
N LEU A 64 8.00 -0.52 -1.78
CA LEU A 64 8.40 -1.90 -2.03
C LEU A 64 9.92 -2.05 -2.12
N ARG A 65 10.62 -1.14 -2.82
CA ARG A 65 12.09 -1.12 -2.85
C ARG A 65 12.66 -0.96 -1.46
N TRP A 66 12.14 -0.03 -0.67
CA TRP A 66 12.54 0.19 0.72
C TRP A 66 12.37 -1.09 1.55
N LEU A 67 11.26 -1.82 1.36
CA LEU A 67 10.97 -3.04 2.12
C LEU A 67 11.95 -4.18 1.83
N VAL A 68 12.36 -4.34 0.56
CA VAL A 68 13.23 -5.47 0.16
C VAL A 68 14.71 -5.15 0.21
N THR A 69 15.09 -3.87 0.25
CA THR A 69 16.49 -3.47 0.23
C THR A 69 17.17 -3.83 1.56
N GLY A 70 18.20 -4.67 1.48
CA GLY A 70 19.00 -5.08 2.64
C GLY A 70 18.42 -6.26 3.44
N ALA A 71 17.28 -6.82 3.02
CA ALA A 71 16.68 -7.99 3.65
C ALA A 71 17.64 -9.19 3.68
N GLN A 72 17.71 -9.87 4.82
CA GLN A 72 18.57 -11.03 5.07
C GLN A 72 17.75 -12.31 5.29
N PRO A 73 18.37 -13.50 5.16
CA PRO A 73 17.70 -14.75 5.52
C PRO A 73 17.20 -14.72 6.97
N GLY A 74 15.91 -15.01 7.16
CA GLY A 74 15.23 -14.97 8.46
C GLY A 74 14.43 -13.70 8.72
N ASP A 75 14.56 -12.66 7.89
CA ASP A 75 13.70 -11.47 7.99
C ASP A 75 12.27 -11.77 7.54
N GLU A 76 11.30 -11.20 8.26
CA GLU A 76 9.88 -11.28 7.93
C GLU A 76 9.43 -9.96 7.30
N LEU A 77 9.10 -10.00 6.01
CA LEU A 77 8.62 -8.84 5.26
C LEU A 77 7.11 -8.92 5.08
N PHE A 78 6.42 -7.81 5.32
CA PHE A 78 4.96 -7.74 5.22
C PHE A 78 4.51 -6.61 4.29
N VAL A 79 3.64 -6.96 3.33
CA VAL A 79 2.97 -6.01 2.43
C VAL A 79 1.47 -6.20 2.56
N TYR A 80 0.76 -5.09 2.73
CA TYR A 80 -0.69 -5.03 2.71
C TYR A 80 -1.14 -3.91 1.78
N PHE A 81 -2.09 -4.21 0.90
CA PHE A 81 -2.71 -3.27 -0.01
C PHE A 81 -4.23 -3.39 0.12
N SER A 82 -4.93 -2.27 0.31
CA SER A 82 -6.38 -2.16 0.19
C SER A 82 -6.75 -1.09 -0.83
N GLY A 83 -7.51 -1.47 -1.85
CA GLY A 83 -7.82 -0.62 -3.00
C GLY A 83 -8.39 -1.43 -4.16
N TYR A 84 -8.60 -0.79 -5.30
CA TYR A 84 -9.05 -1.45 -6.52
C TYR A 84 -7.93 -2.23 -7.22
N SER A 85 -8.33 -3.31 -7.88
CA SER A 85 -7.56 -4.00 -8.90
C SER A 85 -8.26 -3.89 -10.25
N ALA A 86 -7.50 -3.98 -11.32
CA ALA A 86 -8.00 -3.98 -12.68
C ALA A 86 -7.28 -5.07 -13.48
N GLN A 87 -8.00 -5.72 -14.40
CA GLN A 87 -7.40 -6.68 -15.32
C GLN A 87 -7.09 -5.98 -16.64
N ARG A 88 -5.81 -5.92 -17.03
CA ARG A 88 -5.46 -5.46 -18.38
C ARG A 88 -5.47 -6.65 -19.34
N SER A 89 -6.32 -6.58 -20.35
CA SER A 89 -6.14 -7.37 -21.57
C SER A 89 -4.90 -6.84 -22.28
N ALA A 90 -3.83 -7.64 -22.30
CA ALA A 90 -2.72 -7.33 -23.17
C ALA A 90 -3.09 -7.78 -24.61
N GLY A 91 -2.59 -7.07 -25.62
CA GLY A 91 -2.77 -7.44 -27.03
C GLY A 91 -2.27 -8.86 -27.29
N ALA A 92 -2.72 -9.47 -28.39
CA ALA A 92 -2.73 -10.90 -28.74
C ALA A 92 -1.46 -11.77 -28.46
N ALA A 93 -0.35 -11.21 -27.99
CA ALA A 93 0.89 -11.89 -27.66
C ALA A 93 1.26 -11.88 -26.16
N GLN A 94 0.47 -11.25 -25.28
CA GLN A 94 0.87 -11.09 -23.87
C GLN A 94 -0.24 -11.54 -22.91
N ALA A 95 0.14 -12.28 -21.87
CA ALA A 95 -0.77 -12.85 -20.90
C ALA A 95 -1.60 -11.75 -20.19
N ARG A 96 -2.85 -12.06 -19.86
CA ARG A 96 -3.69 -11.19 -19.00
C ARG A 96 -2.96 -10.95 -17.70
N GLY A 97 -2.86 -9.67 -17.31
CA GLY A 97 -2.18 -9.25 -16.09
C GLY A 97 -3.13 -8.53 -15.16
N ASP A 98 -3.20 -8.99 -13.92
CA ASP A 98 -3.87 -8.27 -12.83
C ASP A 98 -2.99 -7.11 -12.38
N CYS A 99 -3.61 -5.94 -12.22
CA CYS A 99 -2.95 -4.70 -11.87
C CYS A 99 -3.60 -4.13 -10.61
N LEU A 100 -2.79 -3.60 -9.69
CA LEU A 100 -3.29 -2.69 -8.67
C LEU A 100 -3.60 -1.33 -9.32
N VAL A 101 -4.53 -0.57 -8.73
CA VAL A 101 -4.87 0.79 -9.15
C VAL A 101 -4.37 1.76 -8.06
N PRO A 102 -3.17 2.34 -8.20
CA PRO A 102 -2.66 3.37 -7.30
C PRO A 102 -3.46 4.68 -7.41
#